data_AF-A0A8D8CGF2-F1
#
_entry.id   AF-A0A8D8CGF2-F1
#
_cell.length_a   1.000
_cell.length_b   1.000
_cell.length_c   1.000
_cell.angle_alpha   90.00
_cell.angle_beta   90.00
_cell.angle_gamma   90.00
#
_symmetry.space_group_name_H-M   'P 1'
#
loop_
_entity.id
_entity.type
_entity.pdbx_description
1 polymer ?
#
loop_
_entity_poly.entity_id
_entity_poly.type
_entity_poly.pdbx_seq_one_letter_code
_entity_poly.pdbx_strand_id
1 'polypeptide(L)'
;MYAFFGINEDGTIRIIDPYLDLEENWGRGHIKRFNELKLQHQKLKTMAAVGGWNEQSHPFSVVAANPTLRQRFIKDSIKFCKKHNFDGIDLDWEYPGQRDGNELVDRENHATWLEEIRREFDREGLLLSAAVASAEFSASRSYGIPRVSAA
;
A
#
# COMPACT_ATOMS: atom_id res chain seq x y z
N MET A 1 -11.32 -2.79 -4.15
CA MET A 1 -9.90 -3.07 -3.85
C MET A 1 -9.78 -4.52 -3.41
N TYR A 2 -8.61 -5.13 -3.61
CA TYR A 2 -8.29 -6.44 -3.03
C TYR A 2 -7.60 -6.22 -1.70
N ALA A 3 -8.17 -6.75 -0.62
CA ALA A 3 -7.71 -6.53 0.75
C ALA A 3 -7.44 -7.89 1.41
N PHE A 4 -6.29 -8.13 2.05
CA PHE A 4 -5.11 -7.25 2.18
C PHE A 4 -3.83 -7.97 1.78
N PHE A 5 -2.85 -7.18 1.35
CA PHE A 5 -1.44 -7.57 1.33
C PHE A 5 -0.73 -6.94 2.52
N GLY A 6 0.35 -7.57 2.97
CA GLY A 6 1.19 -7.06 4.03
C GLY A 6 2.43 -6.35 3.53
N ILE A 7 3.21 -5.82 4.46
CA ILE A 7 4.54 -5.29 4.21
C ILE A 7 5.55 -5.94 5.16
N ASN A 8 6.72 -6.29 4.63
CA ASN A 8 7.85 -6.71 5.44
C ASN A 8 8.70 -5.49 5.82
N GLU A 9 9.40 -5.55 6.95
CA GLU A 9 10.32 -4.49 7.39
C GLU A 9 11.45 -4.21 6.40
N ASP A 10 11.75 -5.15 5.49
CA ASP A 10 12.72 -4.94 4.43
C ASP A 10 12.20 -4.09 3.26
N GLY A 11 10.92 -3.71 3.28
CA GLY A 11 10.24 -2.92 2.25
C GLY A 11 9.64 -3.75 1.13
N THR A 12 9.46 -5.06 1.26
CA THR A 12 8.77 -5.88 0.25
C THR A 12 7.29 -6.10 0.58
N ILE A 13 6.45 -6.25 -0.44
CA ILE A 13 5.04 -6.65 -0.29
C ILE A 13 4.99 -8.13 0.08
N ARG A 14 4.17 -8.45 1.08
CA ARG A 14 3.92 -9.82 1.54
C ARG A 14 2.52 -10.27 1.14
N ILE A 15 2.43 -11.42 0.48
CA ILE A 15 1.14 -12.10 0.27
C ILE A 15 0.77 -12.81 1.56
N ILE A 16 -0.38 -12.44 2.15
CA ILE A 16 -0.79 -12.92 3.48
C ILE A 16 -1.31 -14.35 3.41
N ASP A 17 -2.09 -14.69 2.38
CA ASP A 17 -2.63 -16.04 2.18
C ASP A 17 -2.28 -16.55 0.77
N PRO A 18 -1.06 -17.09 0.57
CA PRO A 18 -0.64 -17.59 -0.74
C PRO A 18 -1.55 -18.69 -1.30
N TYR A 19 -2.18 -19.50 -0.44
CA TYR A 19 -3.06 -20.58 -0.90
C TYR A 19 -4.34 -20.02 -1.54
N LEU A 20 -4.91 -18.94 -1.00
CA LEU A 20 -6.07 -18.30 -1.62
C LEU A 20 -5.66 -17.42 -2.81
N ASP A 21 -4.58 -16.67 -2.66
CA ASP A 21 -4.24 -15.56 -3.53
C ASP A 21 -3.59 -15.99 -4.85
N LEU A 22 -2.69 -16.97 -4.79
CA LEU A 22 -1.83 -17.39 -5.89
C LEU A 22 -2.37 -18.63 -6.64
N GLU A 23 -1.89 -18.86 -7.87
CA GLU A 23 -2.18 -20.09 -8.62
C GLU A 23 -1.12 -21.17 -8.38
N GLU A 24 0.07 -20.74 -7.96
CA GLU A 24 1.18 -21.60 -7.60
C GLU A 24 0.80 -22.57 -6.46
N ASN A 25 1.36 -23.78 -6.46
CA ASN A 25 1.15 -24.80 -5.42
C ASN A 25 -0.32 -25.16 -5.16
N TRP A 26 -1.14 -25.29 -6.23
CA TRP A 26 -2.57 -25.62 -6.14
C TRP A 26 -3.41 -24.54 -5.44
N GLY A 27 -2.92 -23.30 -5.44
CA GLY A 27 -3.65 -22.17 -4.90
C GLY A 27 -4.90 -21.82 -5.72
N ARG A 28 -5.81 -21.05 -5.11
CA ARG A 28 -7.13 -20.73 -5.66
C ARG A 28 -7.15 -19.57 -6.66
N GLY A 29 -6.01 -18.89 -6.86
CA GLY A 29 -5.83 -17.86 -7.87
C GLY A 29 -6.75 -16.65 -7.70
N HIS A 30 -7.08 -16.26 -6.47
CA HIS A 30 -8.03 -15.17 -6.23
C HIS A 30 -7.56 -13.81 -6.74
N ILE A 31 -6.26 -13.52 -6.69
CA ILE A 31 -5.71 -12.29 -7.26
C ILE A 31 -6.04 -12.21 -8.75
N LYS A 32 -5.82 -13.31 -9.48
CA LYS A 32 -6.10 -13.37 -10.92
C LYS A 32 -7.60 -13.22 -11.18
N ARG A 33 -8.44 -13.99 -10.50
CA ARG A 33 -9.90 -13.95 -10.66
C ARG A 33 -10.48 -12.56 -10.37
N PHE A 34 -9.94 -11.87 -9.37
CA PHE A 34 -10.32 -10.49 -9.06
C PHE A 34 -9.96 -9.53 -10.19
N ASN A 35 -8.74 -9.62 -10.72
CA ASN A 35 -8.30 -8.77 -11.83
C ASN A 35 -8.99 -9.11 -13.16
N GLU A 36 -9.43 -10.35 -13.36
CA GLU A 36 -10.21 -10.80 -14.53
C GLU A 36 -11.62 -10.19 -14.59
N LEU A 37 -12.14 -9.60 -13.50
CA LEU A 37 -13.37 -8.81 -13.54
C LEU A 37 -13.29 -7.66 -14.57
N LYS A 38 -12.08 -7.18 -14.87
CA LYS A 38 -11.85 -6.18 -15.91
C LYS A 38 -12.18 -6.66 -17.32
N LEU A 39 -12.19 -7.97 -17.57
CA LEU A 39 -12.60 -8.55 -18.86
C LEU A 39 -14.09 -8.31 -19.14
N GLN A 40 -14.90 -8.28 -18.09
CA GLN A 40 -16.35 -8.00 -18.17
C GLN A 40 -16.66 -6.51 -18.03
N HIS A 41 -15.78 -5.77 -17.33
CA HIS A 41 -15.95 -4.35 -17.05
C HIS A 41 -14.70 -3.58 -17.43
N GLN A 42 -14.56 -3.21 -18.71
CA GLN A 42 -13.34 -2.61 -19.27
C GLN A 42 -12.89 -1.29 -18.62
N LYS A 43 -13.81 -0.59 -17.92
CA LYS A 43 -13.52 0.66 -17.18
C LYS A 43 -13.17 0.42 -15.71
N LEU A 44 -13.32 -0.81 -15.21
CA LEU A 44 -13.02 -1.17 -13.82
C LEU A 44 -11.52 -1.01 -13.55
N LYS A 45 -11.20 -0.43 -12.40
CA LYS A 45 -9.86 -0.33 -11.86
C LYS A 45 -9.73 -1.23 -10.63
N THR A 46 -8.69 -2.04 -10.60
CA THR A 46 -8.42 -2.97 -9.50
C THR A 46 -7.18 -2.51 -8.74
N MET A 47 -7.36 -2.21 -7.46
CA MET A 47 -6.28 -1.75 -6.56
C MET A 47 -5.89 -2.87 -5.59
N ALA A 48 -4.61 -2.99 -5.29
CA ALA A 48 -4.08 -3.86 -4.24
C ALA A 48 -3.90 -3.04 -2.94
N ALA A 49 -4.65 -3.39 -1.89
CA ALA A 49 -4.55 -2.70 -0.61
C ALA A 49 -3.45 -3.33 0.25
N VAL A 50 -2.50 -2.52 0.70
CA VAL A 50 -1.36 -2.93 1.53
C VAL A 50 -1.53 -2.36 2.94
N GLY A 51 -1.73 -3.25 3.93
CA GLY A 51 -1.92 -2.91 5.33
C GLY A 51 -3.23 -3.42 5.91
N GLY A 52 -4.00 -2.50 6.49
CA GLY A 52 -5.16 -2.79 7.31
C GLY A 52 -4.80 -3.12 8.75
N TRP A 53 -5.79 -3.05 9.63
CA TRP A 53 -5.65 -3.18 11.09
C TRP A 53 -4.72 -4.30 11.59
N ASN A 54 -4.79 -5.50 10.99
CA ASN A 54 -4.05 -6.68 11.42
C ASN A 54 -2.56 -6.67 11.02
N GLU A 55 -2.14 -5.79 10.10
CA GLU A 55 -0.74 -5.68 9.66
C GLU A 55 0.14 -4.85 10.61
N GLN A 56 -0.45 -4.29 11.68
CA GLN A 56 0.23 -3.47 12.69
C GLN A 56 0.81 -2.17 12.10
N SER A 57 1.36 -1.30 12.95
CA SER A 57 1.94 -0.01 12.53
C SER A 57 3.46 -0.07 12.41
N HIS A 58 4.12 -0.95 13.17
CA HIS A 58 5.58 -0.99 13.24
C HIS A 58 6.29 -1.23 11.90
N PRO A 59 5.89 -2.23 11.06
CA PRO A 59 6.59 -2.47 9.79
C PRO A 59 6.53 -1.27 8.85
N PHE A 60 5.39 -0.56 8.82
CA PHE A 60 5.22 0.67 8.05
C PHE A 60 6.12 1.80 8.58
N SER A 61 6.20 1.98 9.89
CA SER A 61 7.08 2.98 10.51
C SER A 61 8.56 2.73 10.16
N VAL A 62 9.00 1.47 10.21
CA VAL A 62 10.37 1.07 9.82
C VAL A 62 10.67 1.41 8.35
N VAL A 63 9.76 1.03 7.44
CA VAL A 63 9.94 1.30 6.01
C VAL A 63 9.89 2.79 5.70
N ALA A 64 8.91 3.52 6.25
CA ALA A 64 8.73 4.95 6.03
C ALA A 64 9.93 5.77 6.51
N ALA A 65 10.57 5.38 7.62
CA ALA A 65 11.72 6.07 8.19
C ALA A 65 13.02 5.95 7.38
N ASN A 66 13.10 5.00 6.44
CA ASN A 66 14.33 4.71 5.71
C ASN A 66 14.17 4.91 4.19
N PRO A 67 14.84 5.90 3.57
CA PRO A 67 14.75 6.15 2.13
C PRO A 67 15.05 4.93 1.27
N THR A 68 16.00 4.07 1.67
CA THR A 68 16.33 2.85 0.93
C THR A 68 15.19 1.85 0.96
N LEU A 69 14.51 1.71 2.11
CA LEU A 69 13.38 0.79 2.25
C LEU A 69 12.13 1.32 1.53
N ARG A 70 11.86 2.63 1.61
CA ARG A 70 10.82 3.27 0.80
C ARG A 70 11.01 3.02 -0.70
N GLN A 71 12.24 3.21 -1.18
CA GLN A 71 12.57 2.94 -2.59
C GLN A 71 12.48 1.45 -2.95
N ARG A 72 12.76 0.55 -2.01
CA ARG A 72 12.51 -0.89 -2.23
C ARG A 72 11.02 -1.18 -2.35
N PHE A 73 10.20 -0.62 -1.46
CA PHE A 73 8.75 -0.77 -1.52
C PHE A 73 8.14 -0.25 -2.81
N ILE A 74 8.57 0.92 -3.27
CA ILE A 74 8.08 1.50 -4.53
C ILE A 74 8.39 0.57 -5.71
N LYS A 75 9.64 0.07 -5.80
CA LYS A 75 10.05 -0.87 -6.86
C LYS A 75 9.29 -2.19 -6.78
N ASP A 76 9.12 -2.73 -5.58
CA ASP A 76 8.41 -3.98 -5.37
C ASP A 76 6.91 -3.85 -5.66
N SER A 77 6.30 -2.71 -5.31
CA SER A 77 4.91 -2.38 -5.62
C SER A 77 4.66 -2.29 -7.13
N ILE A 78 5.55 -1.64 -7.89
CA ILE A 78 5.45 -1.59 -9.36
C ILE A 78 5.54 -3.00 -9.94
N LYS A 79 6.51 -3.80 -9.47
CA LYS A 79 6.67 -5.20 -9.91
C LYS A 79 5.43 -6.03 -9.57
N PHE A 80 4.88 -5.85 -8.37
CA PHE A 80 3.69 -6.55 -7.90
C PHE A 80 2.47 -6.20 -8.75
N CYS A 81 2.22 -4.91 -9.01
CA CYS A 81 1.11 -4.46 -9.86
C CYS A 81 1.23 -5.04 -11.28
N LYS A 82 2.41 -4.96 -11.90
CA LYS A 82 2.64 -5.52 -13.24
C LYS A 82 2.47 -7.04 -13.26
N LYS A 83 2.99 -7.77 -12.27
CA LYS A 83 2.89 -9.23 -12.19
C LYS A 83 1.44 -9.69 -12.06
N HIS A 84 0.65 -8.99 -11.25
CA HIS A 84 -0.71 -9.41 -10.87
C HIS A 84 -1.82 -8.63 -11.58
N ASN A 85 -1.47 -7.76 -12.52
CA ASN A 85 -2.39 -6.94 -13.31
C ASN A 85 -3.25 -5.98 -12.48
N PHE A 86 -2.73 -5.44 -11.38
CA PHE A 86 -3.39 -4.35 -10.64
C PHE A 86 -3.13 -3.00 -11.31
N ASP A 87 -4.11 -2.11 -11.22
CA ASP A 87 -4.03 -0.73 -11.71
C ASP A 87 -3.32 0.22 -10.72
N GLY A 88 -3.01 -0.24 -9.51
CA GLY A 88 -2.34 0.57 -8.49
C GLY A 88 -2.37 -0.04 -7.09
N ILE A 89 -1.85 0.74 -6.13
CA ILE A 89 -1.81 0.39 -4.70
C ILE A 89 -2.69 1.35 -3.91
N ASP A 90 -3.40 0.79 -2.94
CA ASP A 90 -3.99 1.54 -1.83
C ASP A 90 -3.15 1.32 -0.57
N LEU A 91 -2.60 2.38 0.02
CA LEU A 91 -1.81 2.30 1.24
C LEU A 91 -2.71 2.46 2.46
N ASP A 92 -2.94 1.38 3.20
CA ASP A 92 -3.80 1.33 4.38
C ASP A 92 -2.95 1.16 5.65
N TRP A 93 -2.08 2.13 5.92
CA TRP A 93 -1.30 2.16 7.15
C TRP A 93 -2.19 2.63 8.30
N GLU A 94 -2.49 1.73 9.23
CA GLU A 94 -3.30 2.00 10.42
C GLU A 94 -2.49 2.01 11.74
N TYR A 95 -1.91 3.13 12.19
CA TYR A 95 -1.84 4.47 11.55
C TYR A 95 -0.46 5.11 11.79
N PRO A 96 0.01 6.02 10.90
CA PRO A 96 1.24 6.78 11.13
C PRO A 96 1.23 7.47 12.50
N GLY A 97 2.24 7.23 13.34
CA GLY A 97 2.37 7.90 14.64
C GLY A 97 1.32 7.48 15.67
N GLN A 98 0.76 6.29 15.52
CA GLN A 98 -0.15 5.65 16.47
C GLN A 98 0.18 4.16 16.61
N ARG A 99 -0.42 3.53 17.63
CA ARG A 99 -0.16 2.13 18.01
C ARG A 99 1.33 1.90 18.30
N ASP A 100 1.95 0.96 17.60
CA ASP A 100 3.35 0.58 17.65
C ASP A 100 4.23 1.37 16.65
N GLY A 101 3.69 2.45 16.06
CA GLY A 101 4.43 3.41 15.24
C GLY A 101 5.11 4.53 16.05
N ASN A 102 5.89 5.36 15.37
CA ASN A 102 6.64 6.47 15.97
C ASN A 102 5.90 7.80 15.82
N GLU A 103 5.32 8.29 16.93
CA GLU A 103 4.52 9.52 16.99
C GLU A 103 5.27 10.79 16.54
N LEU A 104 6.61 10.80 16.61
CA LEU A 104 7.41 11.99 16.31
C LEU A 104 7.74 12.17 14.83
N VAL A 105 7.82 11.08 14.06
CA VAL A 105 8.38 11.11 12.70
C VAL A 105 7.46 10.52 11.64
N ASP A 106 6.54 9.62 12.01
CA ASP A 106 5.73 8.89 11.03
C ASP A 106 4.84 9.81 10.20
N ARG A 107 4.34 10.91 10.77
CA ARG A 107 3.52 11.89 10.05
C ARG A 107 4.24 12.47 8.83
N GLU A 108 5.49 12.90 8.99
CA GLU A 108 6.28 13.48 7.91
C GLU A 108 6.87 12.41 6.99
N ASN A 109 7.24 11.26 7.54
CA ASN A 109 7.72 10.12 6.76
C ASN A 109 6.62 9.57 5.85
N HIS A 110 5.39 9.47 6.33
CA HIS A 110 4.23 9.04 5.55
C HIS A 110 3.98 9.97 4.35
N ALA A 111 3.94 11.29 4.58
CA ALA A 111 3.77 12.25 3.49
C ALA A 111 4.91 12.16 2.45
N THR A 112 6.15 12.10 2.91
CA THR A 112 7.33 11.94 2.04
C THR A 112 7.28 10.64 1.25
N TRP A 113 6.82 9.56 1.87
CA TRP A 113 6.70 8.27 1.22
C TRP A 113 5.63 8.28 0.13
N LEU A 114 4.46 8.86 0.38
CA LEU A 114 3.40 9.00 -0.63
C LEU A 114 3.86 9.85 -1.83
N GLU A 115 4.56 10.97 -1.58
CA GLU A 115 5.14 11.81 -2.66
C GLU A 115 6.14 11.03 -3.52
N GLU A 116 6.98 10.19 -2.90
CA GLU A 116 7.91 9.32 -3.62
C GLU A 116 7.19 8.22 -4.42
N ILE A 117 6.15 7.60 -3.85
CA ILE A 117 5.32 6.60 -4.55
C ILE A 117 4.65 7.24 -5.75
N ARG A 118 3.97 8.39 -5.58
CA ARG A 118 3.30 9.13 -6.66
C ARG A 118 4.24 9.37 -7.83
N ARG A 119 5.42 9.92 -7.57
CA ARG A 119 6.40 10.29 -8.61
C ARG A 119 6.76 9.10 -9.50
N GLU A 120 6.97 7.92 -8.91
CA GLU A 120 7.31 6.73 -9.69
C GLU A 120 6.08 6.09 -10.32
N PHE A 121 4.92 6.13 -9.65
CA PHE A 121 3.67 5.58 -10.16
C PHE A 121 3.14 6.36 -11.38
N ASP A 122 3.36 7.69 -11.45
CA ASP A 122 3.03 8.50 -12.63
C ASP A 122 3.78 8.04 -13.88
N ARG A 123 5.06 7.69 -13.71
CA ARG A 123 5.90 7.21 -14.82
C ARG A 123 5.42 5.85 -15.34
N GLU A 124 4.78 5.07 -14.48
CA GLU A 124 4.30 3.72 -14.75
C GLU A 124 2.80 3.67 -15.10
N GLY A 125 2.10 4.81 -15.03
CA GLY A 125 0.64 4.88 -15.24
C GLY A 125 -0.18 4.15 -14.16
N LEU A 126 0.37 4.01 -12.95
CA LEU A 126 -0.28 3.37 -11.81
C LEU A 126 -1.03 4.38 -10.94
N LEU A 127 -2.11 3.90 -10.31
CA LEU A 127 -2.89 4.65 -9.34
C LEU A 127 -2.29 4.51 -7.93
N LEU A 128 -2.42 5.57 -7.15
CA LEU A 128 -2.12 5.60 -5.72
C LEU A 128 -3.36 6.11 -5.00
N SER A 129 -3.78 5.41 -3.95
CA SER A 129 -4.76 5.89 -2.97
C SER A 129 -4.29 5.54 -1.55
N ALA A 130 -4.97 6.09 -0.55
CA ALA A 130 -4.74 5.73 0.84
C ALA A 130 -6.08 5.69 1.59
N ALA A 131 -6.23 4.71 2.47
CA ALA A 131 -7.26 4.71 3.50
C ALA A 131 -6.73 5.48 4.72
N VAL A 132 -7.56 6.35 5.29
CA VAL A 132 -7.16 7.28 6.36
C VAL A 132 -8.17 7.33 7.49
N ALA A 133 -7.69 7.56 8.72
CA ALA A 133 -8.55 7.79 9.87
C ALA A 133 -9.41 9.05 9.67
N SER A 134 -10.70 8.95 9.98
CA SER A 134 -11.68 10.04 9.79
C SER A 134 -11.74 11.03 10.95
N ALA A 135 -11.42 10.59 12.17
CA ALA A 135 -11.54 11.41 13.37
C ALA A 135 -10.39 12.42 13.48
N GLU A 136 -10.70 13.70 13.75
CA GLU A 136 -9.73 14.80 13.80
C GLU A 136 -8.56 14.52 14.76
N PHE A 137 -8.83 13.99 15.95
CA PHE A 137 -7.79 13.69 16.93
C PHE A 137 -6.77 12.64 16.44
N SER A 138 -7.19 11.78 15.51
CA SER A 138 -6.38 10.74 14.89
C SER A 138 -5.69 11.29 13.63
N ALA A 139 -6.45 11.96 12.76
CA ALA A 139 -5.96 12.52 11.52
C ALA A 139 -4.88 13.59 11.72
N SER A 140 -5.05 14.47 12.72
CA SER A 140 -4.07 15.54 13.03
C SER A 140 -2.71 14.99 13.48
N ARG A 141 -2.70 13.80 14.09
CA ARG A 141 -1.48 13.09 14.50
C ARG A 141 -0.80 12.39 13.31
N SER A 142 -1.59 11.79 12.42
CA SER A 142 -1.05 10.89 11.40
C SER A 142 -0.74 11.55 10.05
N TYR A 143 -1.41 12.65 9.70
CA TYR A 143 -1.39 13.13 8.31
C TYR A 143 -0.99 14.61 8.20
N GLY A 144 0.02 14.86 7.38
CA GLY A 144 0.25 16.18 6.77
C GLY A 144 -0.73 16.40 5.63
N ILE A 145 -2.02 16.65 5.94
CA ILE A 145 -3.14 16.63 4.96
C ILE A 145 -2.83 17.34 3.64
N PRO A 146 -2.30 18.58 3.60
CA PRO A 146 -2.01 19.25 2.34
C PRO A 146 -1.04 18.49 1.44
N ARG A 147 0.01 17.89 2.02
CA ARG A 147 0.99 17.07 1.30
C ARG A 147 0.37 15.75 0.84
N VAL A 148 -0.35 15.08 1.73
CA VAL A 148 -1.03 13.80 1.43
C VAL A 148 -2.05 13.94 0.29
N SER A 149 -2.80 15.06 0.24
CA SER A 149 -3.78 15.30 -0.83
C SER A 149 -3.18 15.74 -2.16
N ALA A 150 -1.92 16.18 -2.15
CA ALA A 150 -1.22 16.68 -3.33
C ALA A 150 -0.23 15.67 -3.93
N ALA A 151 0.13 14.64 -3.15
CA ALA A 151 0.73 13.42 -3.66
C ALA A 151 -0.31 12.65 -4.47
#